data_AF-A0A919ZZP6-F1
#
_entry.id   AF-A0A919ZZP6-F1
#
_cell.length_a   1.000
_cell.length_b   1.000
_cell.length_c   1.000
_cell.angle_alpha   90.00
_cell.angle_beta   90.00
_cell.angle_gamma   90.00
#
_symmetry.space_group_name_H-M   'P 1'
#
loop_
_entity.id
_entity.type
_entity.pdbx_description
1 polymer ?
#
loop_
_entity_poly.entity_id
_entity_poly.type
_entity_poly.pdbx_seq_one_letter_code
_entity_poly.pdbx_strand_id
1 'polypeptide(L)'
;MKEVTVLDFSRVNIKQILTAKSAKFDKDNSSWIFRNGKIVSIDSVGQTTNVKFERYSYPFVEGPLDLAKVPKDAKDMTLKQALEAEKIYKKVGDFKEIRRIQVRIQEKFTLPCACLVFGLIGSTLGSKSSLRSSKSQGFGLSVILILIYYVMSFVFSSFGVKGLLPPIIAAWFPVLISLSGGFYFLKKSNS
;
A
#
# COMPACT_ATOMS: atom_id res chain seq x y z
N MET A 1 -5.90 0.92 25.55
CA MET A 1 -4.45 0.87 25.19
C MET A 1 -3.64 1.19 26.44
N LYS A 2 -2.47 0.57 26.62
CA LYS A 2 -1.51 0.85 27.70
C LYS A 2 -0.30 1.59 27.10
N GLU A 3 0.28 2.53 27.84
CA GLU A 3 1.44 3.35 27.43
C GLU A 3 1.25 4.06 26.08
N VAL A 4 0.41 5.09 26.07
CA VAL A 4 0.09 5.83 24.85
C VAL A 4 0.85 7.14 24.81
N THR A 5 1.46 7.42 23.66
CA THR A 5 2.09 8.71 23.37
C THR A 5 1.37 9.34 22.18
N VAL A 6 0.86 10.56 22.36
CA VAL A 6 0.24 11.36 21.32
C VAL A 6 1.16 12.54 21.03
N LEU A 7 1.49 12.72 19.76
CA LEU A 7 2.25 13.86 19.27
C LEU A 7 1.28 14.80 18.56
N ASP A 8 1.14 16.02 19.09
CA ASP A 8 0.34 17.05 18.46
C ASP A 8 1.25 18.04 17.73
N PHE A 9 1.02 18.13 16.41
CA PHE A 9 1.71 19.02 15.48
C PHE A 9 0.78 20.08 14.90
N SER A 10 -0.41 20.29 15.48
CA SER A 10 -1.44 21.20 14.95
C SER A 10 -1.00 22.67 14.93
N ARG A 11 0.00 23.05 15.74
CA ARG A 11 0.55 24.41 15.79
C ARG A 11 1.99 24.42 15.29
N VAL A 12 2.27 25.25 14.29
CA VAL A 12 3.58 25.34 13.61
C VAL A 12 4.74 25.63 14.57
N ASN A 13 4.50 26.36 15.66
CA ASN A 13 5.53 26.78 16.63
C ASN A 13 5.52 26.07 17.98
N ILE A 14 4.56 25.18 18.24
CA ILE A 14 4.45 24.49 19.54
C ILE A 14 4.35 22.99 19.29
N LYS A 15 5.34 22.24 19.78
CA LYS A 15 5.30 20.78 19.78
C LYS A 15 4.76 20.31 21.13
N GLN A 16 3.63 19.60 21.13
CA GLN A 16 3.08 19.01 22.34
C GLN A 16 3.17 17.49 22.30
N ILE A 17 3.69 16.92 23.38
CA ILE A 17 3.83 15.49 23.58
C ILE A 17 2.98 15.10 24.78
N LEU A 18 1.92 14.35 24.56
CA LEU A 18 1.11 13.77 25.62
C LEU A 18 1.54 12.32 25.83
N THR A 19 1.94 11.97 27.05
CA THR A 19 2.27 10.59 27.42
C THR A 19 1.35 10.15 28.55
N ALA A 20 0.67 9.01 28.42
CA ALA A 20 -0.26 8.50 29.41
C ALA A 20 -0.10 7.00 29.66
N LYS A 21 -0.33 6.55 30.90
CA LYS A 21 -0.28 5.12 31.26
C LYS A 21 -1.40 4.31 30.61
N SER A 22 -2.57 4.90 30.44
CA SER A 22 -3.69 4.23 29.77
C SER A 22 -4.55 5.21 29.00
N ALA A 23 -5.06 4.76 27.87
CA ALA A 23 -6.06 5.47 27.07
C ALA A 23 -7.25 4.55 26.81
N LYS A 24 -8.45 5.06 27.07
CA LYS A 24 -9.72 4.40 26.75
C LYS A 24 -10.54 5.34 25.90
N PHE A 25 -11.07 4.84 24.79
CA PHE A 25 -12.00 5.59 23.97
C PHE A 25 -13.41 5.49 24.56
N ASP A 26 -14.06 6.64 24.70
CA ASP A 26 -15.45 6.76 25.08
C ASP A 26 -16.30 6.96 23.81
N LYS A 27 -17.14 5.96 23.48
CA LYS A 27 -17.94 5.95 22.26
C LYS A 27 -19.07 6.98 22.30
N ASP A 28 -19.62 7.25 23.48
CA ASP A 28 -20.79 8.10 23.63
C ASP A 28 -20.42 9.58 23.43
N ASN A 29 -19.22 9.97 23.89
CA ASN A 29 -18.70 11.34 23.76
C ASN A 29 -17.65 11.51 22.65
N SER A 30 -17.41 10.48 21.83
CA SER A 30 -16.39 10.47 20.77
C SER A 30 -15.03 11.04 21.22
N SER A 31 -14.63 10.70 22.44
CA SER A 31 -13.50 11.33 23.12
C SER A 31 -12.56 10.29 23.70
N TRP A 32 -11.26 10.54 23.59
CA TRP A 32 -10.24 9.72 24.23
C TRP A 32 -10.02 10.18 25.66
N ILE A 33 -10.20 9.27 26.61
CA ILE A 33 -9.92 9.49 28.03
C ILE A 33 -8.54 8.91 28.33
N PHE A 34 -7.57 9.79 28.53
CA PHE A 34 -6.23 9.46 28.99
C PHE A 34 -6.19 9.52 30.51
N ARG A 35 -5.56 8.52 31.13
CA ARG A 35 -5.38 8.45 32.59
C ARG A 35 -3.92 8.41 32.98
N ASN A 36 -3.58 9.14 34.04
CA ASN A 36 -2.26 9.20 34.66
C ASN A 36 -1.16 9.48 33.64
N GLY A 37 -1.12 10.72 33.16
CA GLY A 37 -0.18 11.15 32.13
C GLY A 37 0.45 12.51 32.39
N LYS A 38 1.28 12.92 31.44
CA LYS A 38 1.92 14.23 31.40
C LYS A 38 1.83 14.81 29.99
N ILE A 39 1.61 16.10 29.90
CA ILE A 39 1.69 16.87 28.66
C ILE A 39 2.98 17.68 28.74
N VAL A 40 3.83 17.51 27.75
CA VAL A 40 5.09 18.24 27.60
C VAL A 40 4.92 19.15 26.39
N SER A 41 4.84 20.46 26.62
CA SER A 41 4.79 21.46 25.56
C SER A 41 6.16 22.09 25.42
N ILE A 42 6.70 22.13 24.20
CA ILE A 42 7.97 22.78 23.88
C ILE A 42 7.64 24.02 23.04
N ASP A 43 7.97 25.18 23.59
CA ASP A 43 7.81 26.47 22.91
C ASP A 43 8.98 26.75 21.94
N SER A 44 8.86 27.75 21.06
CA SER A 44 9.87 28.12 20.07
C SER A 44 11.22 28.54 20.67
N VAL A 45 11.24 28.88 21.96
CA VAL A 45 12.44 29.28 22.72
C VAL A 45 13.08 28.09 23.44
N GLY A 46 12.54 26.86 23.30
CA GLY A 46 13.05 25.65 23.95
C GLY A 46 12.60 25.47 25.40
N GLN A 47 11.76 26.36 25.92
CA GLN A 47 11.16 26.18 27.24
C GLN A 47 10.16 25.03 27.22
N THR A 48 10.28 24.16 28.22
CA THR A 48 9.47 22.95 28.34
C THR A 48 8.50 23.08 29.50
N THR A 49 7.20 23.13 29.21
CA THR A 49 6.16 23.10 30.24
C THR A 49 5.67 21.67 30.43
N ASN A 50 5.76 21.15 31.65
CA ASN A 50 5.31 19.80 32.00
C ASN A 50 4.07 19.89 32.89
N VAL A 51 2.93 19.47 32.36
CA VAL A 51 1.65 19.43 33.09
C VAL A 51 1.28 17.97 33.34
N LYS A 52 1.25 17.56 34.61
CA LYS A 52 0.73 16.24 35.00
C LYS A 52 -0.80 16.29 35.06
N PHE A 53 -1.44 15.22 34.62
CA PHE A 53 -2.89 15.08 34.68
C PHE A 53 -3.28 13.66 35.13
N GLU A 54 -4.33 13.57 35.94
CA GLU A 54 -4.92 12.27 36.31
C GLU A 54 -5.92 11.79 35.26
N ARG A 55 -6.73 12.71 34.71
CA ARG A 55 -7.71 12.43 33.66
C ARG A 55 -7.70 13.58 32.66
N TYR A 56 -7.49 13.26 31.39
CA TYR A 56 -7.54 14.22 30.29
C TYR A 56 -8.43 13.67 29.17
N SER A 57 -9.41 14.47 28.75
CA SER A 57 -10.31 14.14 27.64
C SER A 57 -9.85 14.88 26.40
N TYR A 58 -9.51 14.14 25.35
CA TYR A 58 -9.13 14.70 24.06
C TYR A 58 -10.19 14.34 23.01
N PRO A 59 -10.88 15.32 22.40
CA PRO A 59 -11.86 15.08 21.36
C PRO A 59 -11.12 14.71 20.07
N PHE A 60 -10.90 13.41 19.88
CA PHE A 60 -10.22 12.89 18.70
C PHE A 60 -11.01 11.70 18.15
N VAL A 61 -11.17 11.70 16.84
CA VAL A 61 -11.95 10.69 16.10
C VAL A 61 -11.43 9.27 16.34
N GLU A 62 -12.29 8.26 16.14
CA GLU A 62 -11.99 6.81 16.28
C GLU A 62 -10.82 6.27 15.44
N GLY A 63 -10.14 7.12 14.66
CA GLY A 63 -9.04 6.78 13.74
C GLY A 63 -8.02 5.78 14.28
N PRO A 64 -7.49 5.89 15.52
CA PRO A 64 -6.47 4.96 16.03
C PRO A 64 -6.97 3.53 16.25
N LEU A 65 -8.26 3.35 16.58
CA LEU A 65 -8.84 2.01 16.82
C LEU A 65 -9.16 1.30 15.52
N ASP A 66 -9.62 2.02 14.51
CA ASP A 66 -9.87 1.44 13.19
C ASP A 66 -8.55 1.16 12.45
N LEU A 67 -7.54 2.03 12.58
CA LEU A 67 -6.18 1.74 12.09
C LEU A 67 -5.59 0.47 12.70
N ALA A 68 -5.82 0.22 13.99
CA ALA A 68 -5.31 -0.97 14.67
C ALA A 68 -5.93 -2.29 14.15
N LYS A 69 -7.09 -2.22 13.48
CA LYS A 69 -7.73 -3.38 12.85
C LYS A 69 -7.19 -3.65 11.45
N VAL A 70 -6.52 -2.67 10.82
CA VAL A 70 -5.94 -2.84 9.49
C VAL A 70 -4.76 -3.81 9.61
N PRO A 71 -4.74 -4.92 8.84
CA PRO A 71 -3.59 -5.82 8.79
C PRO A 71 -2.31 -5.04 8.46
N LYS A 72 -1.21 -5.31 9.16
CA LYS A 72 0.06 -4.60 8.95
C LYS A 72 0.61 -4.81 7.53
N ASP A 73 0.35 -5.98 6.95
CA ASP A 73 0.82 -6.34 5.62
C ASP A 73 -0.27 -6.16 4.55
N ALA A 74 -0.16 -5.07 3.80
CA ALA A 74 -1.03 -4.78 2.65
C ALA A 74 -0.96 -5.83 1.53
N LYS A 75 0.03 -6.75 1.55
CA LYS A 75 0.16 -7.84 0.58
C LYS A 75 -0.85 -8.96 0.83
N ASP A 76 -1.13 -9.24 2.09
CA ASP A 76 -1.92 -10.41 2.50
C ASP A 76 -3.41 -10.07 2.67
N MET A 77 -3.78 -8.81 2.43
CA MET A 77 -5.16 -8.36 2.48
C MET A 77 -5.98 -8.97 1.34
N THR A 78 -7.17 -9.46 1.67
CA THR A 78 -8.23 -9.74 0.68
C THR A 78 -8.72 -8.44 0.03
N LEU A 79 -9.40 -8.54 -1.12
CA LEU A 79 -9.97 -7.35 -1.78
C LEU A 79 -10.92 -6.58 -0.85
N LYS A 80 -11.73 -7.29 -0.06
CA LYS A 80 -12.64 -6.67 0.93
C LYS A 80 -11.88 -5.91 2.01
N GLN A 81 -10.84 -6.52 2.59
CA GLN A 81 -9.99 -5.87 3.58
C GLN A 81 -9.24 -4.66 3.02
N ALA A 82 -8.78 -4.73 1.76
CA ALA A 82 -8.12 -3.61 1.10
C ALA A 82 -9.08 -2.41 0.92
N LEU A 83 -10.34 -2.66 0.53
CA LEU A 83 -11.37 -1.62 0.41
C LEU A 83 -11.75 -0.99 1.77
N GLU A 84 -11.85 -1.81 2.83
CA GLU A 84 -12.09 -1.32 4.19
C GLU A 84 -10.90 -0.48 4.68
N ALA A 85 -9.67 -0.95 4.46
CA ALA A 85 -8.47 -0.23 4.82
C ALA A 85 -8.34 1.10 4.06
N GLU A 86 -8.67 1.16 2.76
CA GLU A 86 -8.69 2.44 2.01
C GLU A 86 -9.60 3.47 2.66
N LYS A 87 -10.80 3.06 3.12
CA LYS A 87 -11.74 3.96 3.82
C LYS A 87 -11.15 4.45 5.15
N ILE A 88 -10.47 3.59 5.89
CA ILE A 88 -9.82 3.94 7.16
C ILE A 88 -8.68 4.93 6.91
N TYR A 89 -7.79 4.67 5.95
CA TYR A 89 -6.69 5.59 5.64
C TYR A 89 -7.17 6.92 5.07
N LYS A 90 -8.28 6.95 4.31
CA LYS A 90 -8.93 8.20 3.88
C LYS A 90 -9.39 9.07 5.05
N LYS A 91 -9.91 8.47 6.12
CA LYS A 91 -10.29 9.20 7.35
C LYS A 91 -9.07 9.74 8.11
N VAL A 92 -7.95 9.04 8.03
CA VAL A 92 -6.70 9.39 8.72
C VAL A 92 -5.88 10.43 7.95
N GLY A 93 -6.08 10.53 6.64
CA GLY A 93 -5.36 11.47 5.78
C GLY A 93 -3.96 10.99 5.36
N ASP A 94 -3.65 9.71 5.51
CA ASP A 94 -2.37 9.15 5.05
C ASP A 94 -2.41 8.87 3.55
N PHE A 95 -2.11 9.89 2.75
CA PHE A 95 -2.11 9.80 1.28
C PHE A 95 -1.16 8.73 0.72
N LYS A 96 -0.09 8.36 1.44
CA LYS A 96 0.88 7.37 0.96
C LYS A 96 0.31 5.96 1.09
N GLU A 97 -0.25 5.62 2.24
CA GLU A 97 -0.88 4.31 2.44
C GLU A 97 -2.17 4.17 1.60
N ILE A 98 -2.93 5.25 1.39
CA ILE A 98 -4.06 5.26 0.43
C ILE A 98 -3.59 4.84 -0.96
N ARG A 99 -2.55 5.49 -1.50
CA ARG A 99 -2.00 5.13 -2.82
C ARG A 99 -1.50 3.69 -2.86
N ARG A 100 -0.83 3.25 -1.79
CA ARG A 100 -0.33 1.87 -1.68
C ARG A 100 -1.45 0.84 -1.79
N ILE A 101 -2.55 1.06 -1.08
CA ILE A 101 -3.71 0.17 -1.10
C ILE A 101 -4.42 0.24 -2.45
N GLN A 102 -4.56 1.41 -3.05
CA GLN A 102 -5.14 1.54 -4.39
C GLN A 102 -4.33 0.77 -5.45
N VAL A 103 -3.00 0.84 -5.42
CA VAL A 103 -2.14 0.05 -6.32
C VAL A 103 -2.39 -1.44 -6.11
N ARG A 104 -2.42 -1.91 -4.86
CA ARG A 104 -2.70 -3.31 -4.52
C ARG A 104 -4.05 -3.79 -5.00
N ILE A 105 -5.08 -2.97 -4.88
CA ILE A 105 -6.42 -3.28 -5.37
C ILE A 105 -6.37 -3.48 -6.89
N GLN A 106 -5.73 -2.57 -7.61
CA GLN A 106 -5.59 -2.67 -9.07
C GLN A 106 -4.75 -3.88 -9.49
N GLU A 107 -3.67 -4.21 -8.77
CA GLU A 107 -2.87 -5.41 -9.01
C GLU A 107 -3.72 -6.70 -8.95
N LYS A 108 -4.67 -6.77 -8.01
CA LYS A 108 -5.60 -7.92 -7.91
C LYS A 108 -6.51 -8.03 -9.14
N PHE A 109 -6.95 -6.92 -9.71
CA PHE A 109 -7.73 -6.91 -10.96
C PHE A 109 -6.88 -7.25 -12.18
N THR A 110 -5.60 -6.89 -12.18
CA THR A 110 -4.68 -7.22 -13.28
C THR A 110 -4.20 -8.67 -13.26
N LEU A 111 -4.31 -9.36 -12.13
CA LEU A 111 -3.91 -10.77 -11.99
C LEU A 111 -4.52 -11.71 -13.05
N PRO A 112 -5.85 -11.74 -13.29
CA PRO A 112 -6.42 -12.56 -14.37
C PRO A 112 -5.94 -12.14 -15.77
N CYS A 113 -5.66 -10.85 -15.99
CA CYS A 113 -5.12 -10.39 -17.27
C CYS A 113 -3.66 -10.82 -17.46
N ALA A 114 -2.87 -10.91 -16.39
CA ALA A 114 -1.50 -11.44 -16.43
C ALA A 114 -1.48 -12.92 -16.87
N CYS A 115 -2.49 -13.71 -16.50
CA CYS A 115 -2.62 -15.08 -16.99
C CYS A 115 -2.76 -15.13 -18.51
N LEU A 116 -3.50 -14.19 -19.12
CA LEU A 116 -3.61 -14.09 -20.58
C LEU A 116 -2.27 -13.75 -21.24
N VAL A 117 -1.50 -12.85 -20.62
CA VAL A 117 -0.14 -12.51 -21.07
C VAL A 117 0.75 -13.76 -21.06
N PHE A 118 0.76 -14.52 -19.97
CA PHE A 118 1.57 -15.74 -19.89
C PHE A 118 1.11 -16.82 -20.87
N GLY A 119 -0.21 -16.99 -21.04
CA GLY A 119 -0.77 -17.90 -22.03
C GLY A 119 -0.36 -17.52 -23.46
N LEU A 120 -0.38 -16.22 -23.78
CA LEU A 120 0.04 -15.71 -25.09
C LEU A 120 1.53 -15.93 -25.31
N ILE A 121 2.38 -15.55 -24.35
CA ILE A 121 3.84 -15.77 -24.42
C ILE A 121 4.14 -17.27 -24.58
N GLY A 122 3.53 -18.12 -23.76
CA GLY A 122 3.68 -19.58 -23.86
C GLY A 122 3.23 -20.14 -25.21
N SER A 123 2.11 -19.66 -25.74
CA SER A 123 1.59 -20.06 -27.05
C SER A 123 2.54 -19.67 -28.18
N THR A 124 3.03 -18.42 -28.19
CA THR A 124 3.98 -17.95 -29.23
C THR A 124 5.28 -18.73 -29.24
N LEU A 125 5.82 -19.06 -28.06
CA LEU A 125 7.07 -19.80 -27.92
C LEU A 125 6.88 -21.29 -28.21
N GLY A 126 5.74 -21.87 -27.83
CA GLY A 126 5.41 -23.27 -28.11
C GLY A 126 5.14 -23.53 -29.60
N SER A 127 4.52 -22.57 -30.31
CA SER A 127 4.20 -22.70 -31.73
C SER A 127 5.43 -22.62 -32.64
N LYS A 128 6.48 -21.89 -32.26
CA LYS A 128 7.74 -21.77 -33.03
C LYS A 128 8.65 -23.01 -32.96
N SER A 129 8.15 -24.14 -32.49
CA SER A 129 8.89 -25.41 -32.34
C SER A 129 9.10 -26.13 -33.69
N SER A 130 9.66 -25.47 -34.70
CA SER A 130 9.90 -26.07 -36.03
C SER A 130 11.23 -26.84 -36.16
N LEU A 131 12.13 -26.84 -35.17
CA LEU A 131 13.31 -27.73 -35.21
C LEU A 131 13.55 -28.44 -33.88
N ARG A 132 13.57 -29.78 -33.98
CA ARG A 132 13.67 -30.85 -32.98
C ARG A 132 14.79 -30.73 -31.92
N SER A 133 15.62 -29.70 -31.98
CA SER A 133 16.78 -29.45 -31.11
C SER A 133 16.56 -28.34 -30.06
N SER A 134 15.44 -27.60 -30.11
CA SER A 134 15.25 -26.31 -29.39
C SER A 134 14.25 -26.31 -28.21
N LYS A 135 13.70 -27.46 -27.79
CA LYS A 135 12.69 -27.52 -26.71
C LYS A 135 13.15 -26.88 -25.39
N SER A 136 14.43 -26.98 -25.04
CA SER A 136 14.98 -26.32 -23.84
C SER A 136 15.13 -24.80 -23.99
N GLN A 137 15.37 -24.31 -25.21
CA GLN A 137 15.52 -22.88 -25.49
C GLN A 137 14.21 -22.12 -25.34
N GLY A 138 13.09 -22.70 -25.81
CA GLY A 138 11.76 -22.11 -25.63
C GLY A 138 11.34 -22.01 -24.16
N PHE A 139 11.66 -23.03 -23.37
CA PHE A 139 11.43 -23.01 -21.92
C PHE A 139 12.28 -21.94 -21.23
N GLY A 140 13.59 -21.89 -21.48
CA GLY A 140 14.48 -20.88 -20.90
C GLY A 140 14.04 -19.45 -21.23
N LEU A 141 13.65 -19.20 -22.47
CA LEU A 141 13.15 -17.89 -22.90
C LEU A 141 11.83 -17.50 -22.21
N SER A 142 10.94 -18.47 -21.98
CA SER A 142 9.68 -18.21 -21.24
C SER A 142 9.94 -17.79 -19.79
N VAL A 143 10.90 -18.42 -19.11
CA VAL A 143 11.28 -18.07 -17.73
C VAL A 143 11.86 -16.66 -17.68
N ILE A 144 12.74 -16.31 -18.61
CA ILE A 144 13.32 -14.97 -18.70
C ILE A 144 12.23 -13.91 -18.91
N LEU A 145 11.26 -14.15 -19.80
CA LEU A 145 10.16 -13.22 -20.05
C LEU A 145 9.26 -13.05 -18.82
N ILE A 146 8.97 -14.12 -18.09
CA ILE A 146 8.21 -14.06 -16.84
C ILE A 146 8.98 -13.25 -15.79
N LEU A 147 10.29 -13.45 -15.65
CA LEU A 147 11.13 -12.65 -14.75
C LEU A 147 11.11 -11.17 -15.11
N ILE A 148 11.24 -10.83 -16.40
CA ILE A 148 11.15 -9.44 -16.89
C ILE A 148 9.79 -8.84 -16.53
N TYR A 149 8.69 -9.58 -16.72
CA TYR A 149 7.36 -9.13 -16.33
C TYR A 149 7.27 -8.82 -14.82
N TYR A 150 7.79 -9.70 -13.96
CA TYR A 150 7.76 -9.47 -12.51
C TYR A 150 8.60 -8.27 -12.09
N VAL A 151 9.80 -8.10 -12.67
CA VAL A 151 10.65 -6.93 -12.41
C VAL A 151 9.94 -5.65 -12.84
N MET A 152 9.36 -5.65 -14.04
CA MET A 152 8.60 -4.51 -14.57
C MET A 152 7.41 -4.19 -13.64
N SER A 153 6.61 -5.19 -13.27
CA SER A 153 5.49 -5.01 -12.34
C SER A 153 5.95 -4.41 -11.02
N PHE A 154 7.05 -4.89 -10.43
CA PHE A 154 7.58 -4.35 -9.19
C PHE A 154 8.00 -2.88 -9.29
N VAL A 155 8.67 -2.50 -10.39
CA VAL A 155 9.11 -1.11 -10.63
C VAL A 155 7.91 -0.17 -10.78
N PHE A 156 6.95 -0.53 -11.63
CA PHE A 156 5.77 0.31 -11.86
C PHE A 156 4.90 0.44 -10.61
N SER A 157 4.69 -0.66 -9.87
CA SER A 157 3.99 -0.60 -8.59
C SER A 157 4.69 0.31 -7.59
N SER A 158 6.03 0.27 -7.54
CA SER A 158 6.81 1.18 -6.69
C SER A 158 6.62 2.65 -7.07
N PHE A 159 6.50 2.96 -8.37
CA PHE A 159 6.18 4.31 -8.83
C PHE A 159 4.75 4.73 -8.47
N GLY A 160 3.78 3.81 -8.52
CA GLY A 160 2.42 4.04 -8.04
C GLY A 160 2.36 4.36 -6.54
N VAL A 161 3.07 3.59 -5.72
CA VAL A 161 3.14 3.83 -4.26
C VAL A 161 3.80 5.18 -3.94
N LYS A 162 4.88 5.52 -4.66
CA LYS A 162 5.57 6.81 -4.50
C LYS A 162 4.74 8.00 -5.01
N GLY A 163 3.65 7.76 -5.74
CA GLY A 163 2.79 8.81 -6.31
C GLY A 163 3.33 9.45 -7.59
N LEU A 164 4.32 8.83 -8.24
CA LEU A 164 4.82 9.25 -9.55
C LEU A 164 3.81 8.93 -10.66
N LEU A 165 3.04 7.85 -10.49
CA LEU A 165 2.02 7.39 -11.42
C LEU A 165 0.69 7.19 -10.70
N PRO A 166 -0.45 7.42 -11.38
CA PRO A 166 -1.75 7.01 -10.87
C PRO A 166 -1.78 5.49 -10.59
N PRO A 167 -2.42 5.03 -9.50
CA PRO A 167 -2.43 3.61 -9.12
C PRO A 167 -2.94 2.67 -10.21
N ILE A 168 -3.90 3.13 -11.00
CA ILE A 168 -4.45 2.39 -12.15
C ILE A 168 -3.37 2.17 -13.19
N ILE A 169 -2.67 3.24 -13.61
CA ILE A 169 -1.62 3.14 -14.62
C ILE A 169 -0.48 2.26 -14.10
N ALA A 170 -0.05 2.47 -12.85
CA ALA A 170 1.02 1.70 -12.24
C ALA A 170 0.77 0.17 -12.28
N ALA A 171 -0.46 -0.28 -12.04
CA ALA A 171 -0.78 -1.71 -12.07
C ALA A 171 -1.00 -2.25 -13.49
N TRP A 172 -1.65 -1.47 -14.37
CA TRP A 172 -2.04 -1.95 -15.70
C TRP A 172 -0.94 -1.86 -16.76
N PHE A 173 -0.01 -0.91 -16.62
CA PHE A 173 1.03 -0.65 -17.61
C PHE A 173 1.93 -1.87 -17.88
N PRO A 174 2.39 -2.63 -16.87
CA PRO A 174 3.14 -3.86 -17.10
C PRO A 174 2.36 -4.90 -17.92
N VAL A 175 1.06 -5.07 -17.63
CA VAL A 175 0.19 -6.01 -18.36
C VAL A 175 0.02 -5.57 -19.81
N LEU A 176 -0.29 -4.30 -20.05
CA LEU A 176 -0.50 -3.77 -21.41
C LEU A 176 0.76 -3.87 -22.27
N ILE A 177 1.93 -3.56 -21.71
CA ILE A 177 3.21 -3.72 -22.42
C ILE A 177 3.44 -5.18 -22.77
N SER A 178 3.30 -6.09 -21.81
CA SER A 178 3.57 -7.50 -22.05
C SER A 178 2.55 -8.14 -23.01
N LEU A 179 1.30 -7.71 -22.98
CA LEU A 179 0.25 -8.16 -23.90
C LEU A 179 0.51 -7.66 -25.33
N SER A 180 0.88 -6.38 -25.46
CA SER A 180 1.27 -5.78 -26.75
C SER A 180 2.53 -6.44 -27.32
N GLY A 181 3.53 -6.69 -26.48
CA GLY A 181 4.75 -7.40 -26.86
C GLY A 181 4.46 -8.84 -27.31
N GLY A 182 3.63 -9.57 -26.56
CA GLY A 182 3.22 -10.93 -26.92
C GLY A 182 2.48 -10.97 -28.26
N PHE A 183 1.57 -10.02 -28.51
CA PHE A 183 0.83 -9.94 -29.77
C PHE A 183 1.75 -9.58 -30.95
N TYR A 184 2.69 -8.65 -30.75
CA TYR A 184 3.71 -8.32 -31.74
C TYR A 184 4.58 -9.54 -32.12
N PHE A 185 5.03 -10.30 -31.13
CA PHE A 185 5.79 -11.54 -31.36
C PHE A 185 4.99 -12.61 -32.10
N LEU A 186 3.69 -12.73 -31.83
CA LEU A 186 2.77 -13.62 -32.56
C LEU A 186 2.66 -13.19 -34.03
N LYS A 187 2.40 -11.91 -34.29
CA LYS A 187 2.26 -11.38 -35.66
C LYS A 187 3.52 -11.60 -36.50
N LYS A 188 4.69 -11.33 -35.92
CA LYS A 188 5.98 -11.58 -36.58
C LYS A 188 6.29 -13.07 -36.78
N SER A 189 5.64 -13.97 -36.03
CA SER A 189 5.79 -15.42 -36.24
C SER A 189 5.01 -15.94 -37.43
N ASN A 190 3.90 -15.28 -37.76
CA ASN A 190 2.92 -15.74 -38.74
C ASN A 190 3.12 -15.07 -40.11
N SER A 191 4.14 -14.21 -40.24
CA SER A 191 4.57 -13.54 -41.47
C SER A 191 6.00 -13.92 -41.77
#